data_AF-G9ZNT9-F1
#
_entry.id   AF-G9ZNT9-F1
#
_cell.length_a   1.000
_cell.length_b   1.000
_cell.length_c   1.000
_cell.angle_alpha   90.00
_cell.angle_beta   90.00
_cell.angle_gamma   90.00
#
_symmetry.space_group_name_H-M   'P 1'
#
loop_
_entity.id
_entity.type
_entity.pdbx_description
1 polymer ?
#
loop_
_entity_poly.entity_id
_entity_poly.type
_entity_poly.pdbx_seq_one_letter_code
_entity_poly.pdbx_strand_id
1 'polypeptide(L)'
;NRHQFNTGANDLYEAIANKIDGDVSLYQLERDLRQGNQQHHWSYRFSKNRQDDITDLVCKEIDRFTRRLVANVTSTLKNLDSIDTLFFTGGGANLLNQKILNTTFTNAVIVKNTEVANVNGFYKYGLSQQAQNEGSK
;
A
#
# COMPACT_ATOMS: atom_id res chain seq x y z
N ASN A 1 4.17 -14.42 -17.78
CA ASN A 1 3.67 -13.07 -18.11
C ASN A 1 3.55 -12.24 -16.85
N ARG A 2 4.36 -11.17 -16.74
CA ARG A 2 4.27 -10.19 -15.65
C ARG A 2 3.15 -9.21 -15.99
N HIS A 3 2.03 -9.27 -15.29
CA HIS A 3 0.97 -8.26 -15.37
C HIS A 3 1.24 -7.17 -14.33
N GLN A 4 1.42 -5.93 -14.80
CA GLN A 4 1.54 -4.77 -13.94
C GLN A 4 0.34 -3.86 -14.22
N PHE A 5 -0.47 -3.61 -13.19
CA PHE A 5 -1.59 -2.68 -13.28
C PHE A 5 -1.07 -1.25 -13.21
N ASN A 6 -1.69 -0.36 -13.98
CA ASN A 6 -1.42 1.08 -13.91
C ASN A 6 -2.19 1.70 -12.73
N THR A 7 -2.12 1.03 -11.56
CA THR A 7 -2.87 1.38 -10.36
C THR A 7 -1.92 1.40 -9.18
N GLY A 8 -1.87 2.51 -8.45
CA GLY A 8 -0.91 2.75 -7.37
C GLY A 8 -1.45 3.62 -6.25
N ALA A 9 -0.60 3.89 -5.25
CA ALA A 9 -0.95 4.76 -4.12
C ALA A 9 -1.30 6.19 -4.55
N ASN A 10 -0.69 6.68 -5.64
CA ASN A 10 -1.02 8.00 -6.19
C ASN A 10 -2.49 8.12 -6.59
N ASP A 11 -3.10 7.06 -7.15
CA ASP A 11 -4.53 7.11 -7.50
C ASP A 11 -5.42 7.27 -6.27
N LEU A 12 -5.00 6.73 -5.12
CA LEU A 12 -5.71 6.91 -3.86
C LEU A 12 -5.58 8.37 -3.40
N TYR A 13 -4.39 8.95 -3.49
CA TYR A 13 -4.15 10.35 -3.14
C TYR A 13 -4.97 11.29 -4.02
N GLU A 14 -4.95 11.07 -5.34
CA GLU A 14 -5.76 11.83 -6.30
C GLU A 14 -7.26 11.68 -6.03
N ALA A 15 -7.73 10.45 -5.75
CA ALA A 15 -9.14 10.21 -5.44
C ALA A 15 -9.63 10.94 -4.18
N ILE A 16 -8.77 11.04 -3.16
CA ILE A 16 -9.06 11.82 -1.95
C ILE A 16 -9.00 13.32 -2.24
N ALA A 17 -7.93 13.79 -2.89
CA ALA A 17 -7.73 15.21 -3.20
C ALA A 17 -8.87 15.79 -4.03
N ASN A 18 -9.35 15.05 -5.04
CA ASN A 18 -10.48 15.46 -5.90
C ASN A 18 -11.82 15.61 -5.16
N LYS A 19 -11.90 15.19 -3.89
CA LYS A 19 -13.12 15.24 -3.07
C LYS A 19 -13.04 16.21 -1.89
N ILE A 20 -11.88 16.84 -1.72
CA ILE A 20 -11.67 17.87 -0.71
C ILE A 20 -11.90 19.23 -1.40
N ASP A 21 -12.66 20.11 -0.76
CA ASP A 21 -12.92 21.44 -1.30
C ASP A 21 -11.74 22.40 -1.01
N GLY A 22 -10.98 22.71 -2.06
CA GLY A 22 -9.86 23.64 -2.04
C GLY A 22 -8.67 23.15 -2.84
N ASP A 23 -7.59 23.93 -2.81
CA ASP A 23 -6.32 23.54 -3.44
C ASP A 23 -5.57 22.55 -2.54
N VAL A 24 -5.41 21.31 -3.02
CA VAL A 24 -4.85 20.19 -2.27
C VAL A 24 -3.52 19.77 -2.88
N SER A 25 -2.47 19.83 -2.05
CA SER A 25 -1.16 19.29 -2.38
C SER A 25 -1.14 17.78 -2.17
N LEU A 26 -0.96 17.02 -3.25
CA LEU A 26 -0.79 15.56 -3.17
C LEU A 26 0.40 15.16 -2.28
N TYR A 27 1.47 15.95 -2.28
CA TYR A 27 2.63 15.71 -1.43
C TYR A 27 2.27 15.82 0.06
N GLN A 28 1.52 16.86 0.43
CA GLN A 28 1.05 17.02 1.80
C GLN A 28 0.09 15.87 2.17
N LEU A 29 -0.85 15.55 1.30
CA LEU A 29 -1.82 14.48 1.53
C LEU A 29 -1.14 13.12 1.71
N GLU A 30 -0.14 12.79 0.89
CA GLU A 30 0.67 11.57 1.04
C GLU A 30 1.32 11.52 2.43
N ARG A 31 1.98 12.61 2.85
CA ARG A 31 2.64 12.68 4.16
C ARG A 31 1.64 12.50 5.30
N ASP A 32 0.51 13.20 5.22
CA ASP A 32 -0.51 13.19 6.26
C ASP A 32 -1.19 11.80 6.33
N LEU A 33 -1.39 11.12 5.19
CA LEU A 33 -1.88 9.74 5.11
C LEU A 33 -0.91 8.74 5.76
N ARG A 34 0.39 8.86 5.46
CA ARG A 34 1.43 7.98 6.05
C ARG A 34 1.48 8.09 7.57
N GLN A 35 1.31 9.30 8.11
CA GLN A 35 1.32 9.56 9.55
C GLN A 35 0.01 9.14 10.23
N GLY A 36 -1.14 9.57 9.68
CA GLY A 36 -2.47 9.34 10.27
C GLY A 36 -2.89 7.87 10.26
N ASN A 37 -2.30 7.03 9.40
CA ASN A 37 -2.61 5.61 9.33
C ASN A 37 -2.29 4.82 10.61
N GLN A 38 -1.40 5.34 11.47
CA GLN A 38 -1.14 4.71 12.77
C GLN A 38 -2.25 5.01 13.80
N GLN A 39 -2.96 6.12 13.62
CA GLN A 39 -3.95 6.64 14.57
C GLN A 39 -5.39 6.48 14.06
N HIS A 40 -5.57 6.04 12.80
CA HIS A 40 -6.85 5.98 12.10
C HIS A 40 -7.65 7.29 12.15
N HIS A 41 -6.94 8.42 12.13
CA HIS A 41 -7.50 9.76 12.12
C HIS A 41 -6.66 10.62 11.19
N TRP A 42 -7.33 11.38 10.32
CA TRP A 42 -6.68 12.20 9.32
C TRP A 42 -7.32 13.57 9.25
N SER A 43 -6.47 14.59 9.27
CA SER A 43 -6.87 15.98 9.07
C SER A 43 -5.99 16.61 8.02
N TYR A 44 -6.56 17.43 7.15
CA TYR A 44 -5.82 18.16 6.13
C TYR A 44 -5.79 19.65 6.47
N ARG A 45 -4.59 20.23 6.47
CA ARG A 45 -4.38 21.64 6.82
C ARG A 45 -4.15 22.47 5.58
N PHE A 46 -5.06 23.41 5.30
CA PHE A 46 -4.93 24.37 4.19
C PHE A 46 -4.11 25.60 4.59
N SER A 47 -4.23 26.03 5.85
CA SER A 47 -3.52 27.21 6.36
C SER A 47 -3.34 27.11 7.88
N LYS A 48 -2.78 28.15 8.51
CA LYS A 48 -2.68 28.21 9.97
C LYS A 48 -4.04 28.16 10.67
N ASN A 49 -5.10 28.67 10.01
CA ASN A 49 -6.42 28.86 10.59
C ASN A 49 -7.49 27.92 10.03
N ARG A 50 -7.15 27.11 9.01
CA ARG A 50 -8.08 26.16 8.39
C ARG A 50 -7.46 24.77 8.35
N GLN A 51 -8.08 23.86 9.08
CA GLN A 51 -7.78 22.44 9.11
C GLN A 51 -9.11 21.69 9.12
N ASP A 52 -9.28 20.79 8.17
CA ASP A 52 -10.50 20.04 7.99
C ASP A 52 -10.24 18.57 8.38
N ASP A 53 -11.17 17.96 9.11
CA ASP A 53 -11.15 16.51 9.35
C ASP A 53 -11.59 15.80 8.07
N ILE A 54 -10.75 14.89 7.58
CA ILE A 54 -10.97 14.12 6.35
C ILE A 54 -11.08 12.62 6.60
N THR A 55 -11.20 12.20 7.87
CA THR A 55 -11.14 10.80 8.29
C THR A 55 -12.14 9.91 7.54
N ASP A 56 -13.42 10.29 7.50
CA ASP A 56 -14.45 9.49 6.81
C ASP A 56 -14.21 9.37 5.30
N LEU A 57 -13.75 10.46 4.69
CA LEU A 57 -13.39 10.49 3.27
C LEU A 57 -12.22 9.54 2.99
N VAL A 58 -11.16 9.64 3.80
CA VAL A 58 -9.97 8.79 3.69
C VAL A 58 -10.32 7.32 3.87
N CYS A 59 -11.07 6.97 4.92
CA CYS A 59 -11.53 5.60 5.16
C CYS A 59 -12.30 5.04 3.96
N LYS A 60 -13.22 5.83 3.39
CA LYS A 60 -14.02 5.43 2.23
C LYS A 60 -13.17 5.18 0.98
N GLU A 61 -12.16 6.02 0.72
CA GLU A 61 -11.29 5.84 -0.44
C GLU A 61 -10.27 4.72 -0.23
N ILE A 62 -9.76 4.50 0.99
CA ILE A 62 -8.95 3.33 1.34
C ILE A 62 -9.73 2.03 1.10
N ASP A 63 -10.99 1.98 1.49
CA ASP A 63 -11.86 0.82 1.23
C ASP A 63 -12.01 0.53 -0.25
N ARG A 64 -12.27 1.58 -1.06
CA ARG A 64 -12.39 1.47 -2.52
C ARG A 64 -11.08 1.02 -3.16
N PHE A 65 -9.97 1.61 -2.75
CA PHE A 65 -8.64 1.25 -3.22
C PHE A 65 -8.34 -0.22 -2.93
N THR A 66 -8.62 -0.67 -1.70
CA THR A 66 -8.41 -2.06 -1.28
C THR A 66 -9.28 -3.03 -2.08
N ARG A 67 -10.58 -2.72 -2.28
CA ARG A 67 -11.48 -3.55 -3.08
C ARG A 67 -11.05 -3.67 -4.54
N ARG A 68 -10.56 -2.57 -5.13
CA ARG A 68 -10.00 -2.58 -6.50
C ARG A 68 -8.77 -3.47 -6.59
N LEU A 69 -7.87 -3.38 -5.60
CA LEU A 69 -6.70 -4.25 -5.53
C LEU A 69 -7.09 -5.73 -5.39
N VAL A 70 -8.04 -6.04 -4.52
CA VAL A 70 -8.59 -7.39 -4.36
C VAL A 70 -9.12 -7.92 -5.69
N ALA A 71 -9.95 -7.15 -6.40
CA ALA A 71 -10.48 -7.53 -7.70
C ALA A 71 -9.38 -7.79 -8.75
N ASN A 72 -8.32 -6.97 -8.75
CA ASN A 72 -7.18 -7.15 -9.64
C ASN A 72 -6.41 -8.44 -9.34
N VAL A 73 -6.19 -8.75 -8.05
CA VAL A 73 -5.52 -9.99 -7.63
C VAL A 73 -6.35 -11.20 -8.03
N THR A 74 -7.65 -11.20 -7.73
CA THR A 74 -8.58 -12.29 -8.07
C THR A 74 -8.71 -12.52 -9.56
N SER A 75 -8.71 -11.47 -10.37
CA SER A 75 -8.79 -11.62 -11.83
C SER A 75 -7.49 -12.09 -12.48
N THR A 76 -6.34 -11.84 -11.84
CA THR A 76 -5.02 -12.18 -12.39
C THR A 76 -4.54 -13.56 -11.99
N LEU A 77 -4.70 -13.92 -10.71
CA LEU A 77 -4.18 -15.18 -10.17
C LEU A 77 -5.22 -16.28 -10.35
N LYS A 78 -4.94 -17.20 -11.27
CA LYS A 78 -5.69 -18.46 -11.39
C LYS A 78 -5.32 -19.37 -10.21
N ASN A 79 -6.31 -20.07 -9.65
CA ASN A 79 -6.14 -21.00 -8.52
C ASN A 79 -5.57 -20.32 -7.26
N LEU A 80 -6.20 -19.23 -6.82
CA LEU A 80 -5.87 -18.59 -5.53
C LEU A 80 -5.83 -19.60 -4.37
N ASP A 81 -6.71 -20.61 -4.40
CA ASP A 81 -6.80 -21.65 -3.35
C ASP A 81 -5.55 -22.53 -3.22
N SER A 82 -4.70 -22.61 -4.26
CA SER A 82 -3.44 -23.36 -4.19
C SER A 82 -2.26 -22.52 -3.68
N ILE A 83 -2.48 -21.24 -3.39
CA ILE A 83 -1.43 -20.35 -2.89
C ILE A 83 -1.39 -20.46 -1.37
N ASP A 84 -0.22 -20.75 -0.80
CA ASP A 84 -0.07 -20.86 0.65
C ASP A 84 -0.11 -19.50 1.35
N THR A 85 0.48 -18.47 0.74
CA THR A 85 0.56 -17.11 1.33
C THR A 85 0.63 -16.04 0.26
N LEU A 86 -0.16 -14.98 0.43
CA LEU A 86 -0.13 -13.79 -0.41
C LEU A 86 0.59 -12.65 0.32
N PHE A 87 1.82 -12.36 -0.08
CA PHE A 87 2.60 -11.25 0.49
C PHE A 87 2.31 -9.93 -0.22
N PHE A 88 1.90 -8.91 0.54
CA PHE A 88 1.70 -7.55 0.07
C PHE A 88 2.86 -6.66 0.55
N THR A 89 3.53 -5.98 -0.39
CA THR A 89 4.71 -5.14 -0.15
C THR A 89 4.61 -3.79 -0.88
N GLY A 90 5.61 -2.91 -0.71
CA GLY A 90 5.63 -1.57 -1.30
C GLY A 90 4.84 -0.53 -0.49
N GLY A 91 5.02 0.76 -0.81
CA GLY A 91 4.44 1.85 -0.01
C GLY A 91 2.91 1.86 0.06
N GLY A 92 2.24 1.45 -1.02
CA GLY A 92 0.77 1.36 -1.04
C GLY A 92 0.19 0.26 -0.15
N ALA A 93 0.97 -0.77 0.20
CA ALA A 93 0.47 -1.87 1.03
C ALA A 93 0.13 -1.41 2.46
N ASN A 94 0.81 -0.38 2.97
CA ASN A 94 0.51 0.17 4.30
C ASN A 94 -0.88 0.82 4.36
N LEU A 95 -1.43 1.26 3.22
CA LEU A 95 -2.69 1.98 3.13
C LEU A 95 -3.89 1.06 2.88
N LEU A 96 -3.69 -0.27 2.89
CA LEU A 96 -4.76 -1.23 2.63
C LEU A 96 -5.61 -1.45 3.88
N ASN A 97 -6.92 -1.55 3.67
CA ASN A 97 -7.82 -2.02 4.71
C ASN A 97 -7.61 -3.52 4.96
N GLN A 98 -6.93 -3.84 6.07
CA GLN A 98 -6.61 -5.21 6.45
C GLN A 98 -7.86 -6.08 6.65
N LYS A 99 -8.97 -5.51 7.13
CA LYS A 99 -10.21 -6.27 7.32
C LYS A 99 -10.76 -6.74 5.97
N ILE A 100 -10.84 -5.86 4.98
CA ILE A 100 -11.30 -6.21 3.63
C ILE A 100 -10.37 -7.24 3.00
N LEU A 101 -9.06 -7.01 3.12
CA LEU A 101 -8.03 -7.91 2.58
C LEU A 101 -8.15 -9.32 3.19
N ASN A 102 -8.14 -9.44 4.51
CA ASN A 102 -8.15 -10.73 5.22
C ASN A 102 -9.50 -11.45 5.15
N THR A 103 -10.60 -10.72 4.95
CA THR A 103 -11.92 -11.34 4.67
C THR A 103 -11.93 -12.02 3.31
N THR A 104 -11.13 -11.54 2.35
CA THR A 104 -11.09 -12.07 0.99
C THR A 104 -9.98 -13.09 0.79
N PHE A 105 -8.82 -12.85 1.40
CA PHE A 105 -7.63 -13.70 1.32
C PHE A 105 -7.22 -14.09 2.75
N THR A 106 -7.60 -15.29 3.18
CA THR A 106 -7.33 -15.78 4.55
C THR A 106 -5.83 -15.93 4.84
N ASN A 107 -5.01 -16.02 3.78
CA ASN A 107 -3.57 -16.18 3.81
C ASN A 107 -2.80 -14.89 3.40
N ALA A 108 -3.44 -13.72 3.45
CA ALA A 108 -2.79 -12.45 3.16
C ALA A 108 -1.86 -12.00 4.30
N VAL A 109 -0.67 -11.54 3.93
CA VAL A 109 0.33 -10.99 4.87
C VAL A 109 0.85 -9.67 4.32
N ILE A 110 0.64 -8.58 5.07
CA ILE A 110 1.34 -7.31 4.83
C ILE A 110 2.72 -7.41 5.46
N VAL A 111 3.76 -7.32 4.63
CA VAL A 111 5.14 -7.52 5.08
C VAL A 111 5.60 -6.39 6.00
N LYS A 112 6.39 -6.67 7.04
CA LYS A 112 7.00 -5.61 7.86
C LYS A 112 7.98 -4.77 7.02
N ASN A 113 8.00 -3.46 7.23
CA ASN A 113 8.85 -2.54 6.46
C ASN A 113 8.61 -2.68 4.94
N THR A 114 7.34 -2.72 4.54
CA THR A 114 6.85 -2.96 3.17
C THR A 114 7.63 -2.21 2.09
N GLU A 115 8.01 -0.96 2.34
CA GLU A 115 8.70 -0.07 1.39
C GLU A 115 10.12 -0.49 1.06
N VAL A 116 10.84 -1.03 2.03
CA VAL A 116 12.23 -1.48 1.87
C VAL A 116 12.33 -2.99 1.63
N ALA A 117 11.20 -3.71 1.59
CA ALA A 117 11.17 -5.15 1.43
C ALA A 117 11.94 -5.61 0.17
N ASN A 118 11.74 -4.92 -0.96
CA ASN A 118 12.43 -5.25 -2.21
C ASN A 118 13.93 -4.98 -2.13
N VAL A 119 14.32 -3.81 -1.60
CA VAL A 119 15.73 -3.43 -1.44
C VAL A 119 16.46 -4.40 -0.51
N ASN A 120 15.83 -4.78 0.60
CA ASN A 120 16.36 -5.76 1.53
C ASN A 120 16.50 -7.15 0.89
N GLY A 121 15.57 -7.53 0.02
CA GLY A 121 15.67 -8.75 -0.77
C GLY A 121 16.90 -8.75 -1.67
N PHE A 122 17.11 -7.66 -2.43
CA PHE A 122 18.29 -7.51 -3.28
C PHE A 122 19.60 -7.51 -2.49
N TYR A 123 19.64 -6.82 -1.34
CA TYR A 123 20.81 -6.79 -0.48
C TYR A 123 21.18 -8.19 0.02
N LYS A 124 20.22 -8.95 0.56
CA LYS A 124 20.45 -10.32 1.03
C LYS A 124 20.86 -11.27 -0.09
N TYR A 125 20.28 -11.12 -1.27
CA TYR A 125 20.67 -11.88 -2.45
C TYR A 125 22.13 -11.57 -2.85
N GLY A 126 22.55 -10.31 -2.81
CA GLY A 126 23.94 -9.94 -3.05
C GLY A 126 24.91 -10.62 -2.07
N LEU A 127 24.58 -10.64 -0.78
CA LEU A 127 25.36 -11.33 0.25
C LEU A 127 25.44 -12.84 0.01
N SER A 128 24.33 -13.49 -0.40
CA SER A 128 24.36 -14.93 -0.66
C SER A 128 25.25 -15.29 -1.86
N GLN A 129 25.27 -14.46 -2.91
CA GLN A 129 26.16 -14.66 -4.05
C GLN A 129 27.64 -14.52 -3.66
N GLN A 130 27.97 -13.57 -2.77
CA GLN A 130 29.33 -13.43 -2.25
C GLN A 130 29.76 -14.68 -1.45
N ALA A 131 28.91 -15.14 -0.53
CA ALA A 131 29.19 -16.33 0.28
C ALA A 131 29.37 -17.61 -0.56
N GLN A 132 28.59 -17.80 -1.63
CA GLN A 132 28.75 -18.93 -2.54
C GLN A 132 30.09 -18.92 -3.29
N ASN A 133 30.56 -17.73 -3.68
CA ASN A 133 31.83 -17.57 -4.39
C ASN A 133 33.04 -17.76 -3.45
N GLU A 134 32.90 -17.47 -2.16
CA GLU A 134 33.94 -17.69 -1.15
C GLU A 134 34.03 -19.14 -0.68
N GLY A 135 32.89 -19.84 -0.57
CA GLY A 135 32.84 -21.27 -0.20
C GLY A 135 33.18 -22.26 -1.33
N SER A 136 33.38 -21.77 -2.55
CA SER A 136 33.76 -22.57 -3.73
C SER A 136 35.26 -22.47 -4.08
N LYS A 137 36.07 -21.86 -3.21
CA LYS A 137 37.54 -21.81 -3.29
C LYS A 137 38.17 -22.71 -2.23
#